data_AF-A0A920PG80-F1
#
_entry.id   AF-A0A920PG80-F1
#
_cell.length_a   1.000
_cell.length_b   1.000
_cell.length_c   1.000
_cell.angle_alpha   90.00
_cell.angle_beta   90.00
_cell.angle_gamma   90.00
#
_symmetry.space_group_name_H-M   'P 1'
#
loop_
_entity.id
_entity.type
_entity.pdbx_description
1 polymer ?
#
loop_
_entity_poly.entity_id
_entity_poly.type
_entity_poly.pdbx_seq_one_letter_code
_entity_poly.pdbx_strand_id
1 'polypeptide(L)'
;MQFLNNSKYSTNETLNSYEDITTYNNFYEFGMQKTDPFNNSGQFQPKPWTVKVSGKAKKTGVFDLDDLIDFNALEERIYRLRCVEAWSMVIPWVGIPLAKIIEKLEPRLDAKYVAFETVYRPKEMPGQRRPVLNWPYIEGLSIEEAMHPLTIIAVGLYGKELLNQNGAPMRLVVPGNTGSKA
;
A
#
# COMPACT_ATOMS: atom_id res chain seq x y z
N MET A 1 -10.41 -1.75 14.78
CA MET A 1 -8.97 -1.45 14.67
C MET A 1 -8.68 -0.31 15.63
N GLN A 2 -7.69 -0.43 16.51
CA GLN A 2 -7.27 0.66 17.40
C GLN A 2 -6.11 1.41 16.74
N PHE A 3 -6.16 2.74 16.75
CA PHE A 3 -5.14 3.60 16.15
C PHE A 3 -5.13 4.98 16.81
N LEU A 4 -4.05 5.74 16.58
CA LEU A 4 -3.89 7.13 17.02
C LEU A 4 -4.11 8.10 15.85
N ASN A 5 -4.83 9.20 16.08
CA ASN A 5 -4.99 10.23 15.05
C ASN A 5 -3.73 11.09 14.97
N ASN A 6 -3.04 11.11 13.83
CA ASN A 6 -1.82 11.89 13.66
C ASN A 6 -2.08 13.18 12.88
N SER A 7 -2.46 14.24 13.60
CA SER A 7 -2.74 15.56 13.01
C SER A 7 -1.50 16.22 12.38
N LYS A 8 -0.29 15.91 12.86
CA LYS A 8 0.96 16.49 12.34
C LYS A 8 1.18 16.16 10.85
N TYR A 9 0.78 14.95 10.45
CA TYR A 9 0.91 14.49 9.06
C TYR A 9 -0.42 14.45 8.32
N SER A 10 -1.48 15.07 8.84
CA SER A 10 -2.80 15.04 8.22
C SER A 10 -3.18 16.40 7.64
N THR A 11 -3.88 16.37 6.51
CA THR A 11 -4.58 17.56 6.01
C THR A 11 -5.94 17.72 6.71
N ASN A 12 -6.48 18.94 6.70
CA ASN A 12 -7.84 19.26 7.17
C ASN A 12 -8.85 19.42 6.02
N GLU A 13 -8.48 18.99 4.82
CA GLU A 13 -9.36 19.02 3.65
C GLU A 13 -10.56 18.08 3.81
N THR A 14 -11.63 18.38 3.08
CA THR A 14 -12.83 17.53 3.04
C THR A 14 -12.50 16.14 2.51
N LEU A 15 -12.90 15.12 3.27
CA LEU A 15 -12.71 13.73 2.90
C LEU A 15 -13.63 13.32 1.75
N ASN A 16 -13.13 12.49 0.84
CA ASN A 16 -13.99 11.77 -0.11
C ASN A 16 -14.81 10.71 0.62
N SER A 17 -15.98 10.32 0.09
CA SER A 17 -16.78 9.31 0.76
C SER A 17 -16.09 7.94 0.77
N TYR A 18 -16.45 7.09 1.73
CA TYR A 18 -15.99 5.70 1.77
C TYR A 18 -16.37 4.96 0.48
N GLU A 19 -17.55 5.24 -0.07
CA GLU A 19 -18.02 4.64 -1.33
C GLU A 19 -17.13 5.05 -2.50
N ASP A 20 -16.81 6.34 -2.67
CA ASP A 20 -15.92 6.81 -3.74
C ASP A 20 -14.55 6.11 -3.67
N ILE A 21 -13.96 6.04 -2.48
CA ILE A 21 -12.64 5.46 -2.24
C ILE A 21 -12.61 3.95 -2.49
N THR A 22 -13.74 3.27 -2.33
CA THR A 22 -13.84 1.80 -2.44
C THR A 22 -14.46 1.32 -3.75
N THR A 23 -14.94 2.22 -4.60
CA THR A 23 -15.57 1.88 -5.89
C THR A 23 -14.90 2.50 -7.11
N TYR A 24 -14.06 3.53 -6.91
CA TYR A 24 -13.29 4.18 -7.97
C TYR A 24 -11.79 3.94 -7.77
N ASN A 25 -11.28 2.85 -8.35
CA ASN A 25 -9.93 2.35 -8.09
C ASN A 25 -9.15 2.07 -9.38
N ASN A 26 -7.83 2.19 -9.30
CA ASN A 26 -6.93 1.60 -10.28
C ASN A 26 -6.25 0.41 -9.61
N PHE A 27 -6.54 -0.79 -10.12
CA PHE A 27 -5.85 -2.02 -9.72
C PHE A 27 -5.92 -3.01 -10.89
N TYR A 28 -4.94 -2.94 -11.79
CA TYR A 28 -5.04 -3.54 -13.13
C TYR A 28 -5.03 -5.09 -13.12
N GLU A 29 -4.57 -5.69 -12.04
CA GLU A 29 -4.70 -7.10 -11.69
C GLU A 29 -6.16 -7.57 -11.67
N PHE A 30 -7.10 -6.64 -11.50
CA PHE A 30 -8.54 -6.90 -11.48
C PHE A 30 -9.31 -6.25 -12.64
N GLY A 31 -8.65 -5.46 -13.49
CA GLY A 31 -9.23 -4.85 -14.68
C GLY A 31 -8.85 -3.38 -14.87
N MET A 32 -9.19 -2.82 -16.03
CA MET A 32 -8.72 -1.49 -16.46
C MET A 32 -9.74 -0.39 -16.21
N GLN A 33 -11.03 -0.74 -16.05
CA GLN A 33 -12.05 0.24 -15.70
C GLN A 33 -12.02 0.54 -14.21
N LYS A 34 -12.45 1.74 -13.82
CA LYS A 34 -12.38 2.22 -12.44
C LYS A 34 -13.19 1.39 -11.44
N THR A 35 -14.25 0.73 -11.94
CA THR A 35 -15.12 -0.16 -11.17
C THR A 35 -14.68 -1.63 -11.23
N ASP A 36 -13.76 -2.00 -12.12
CA ASP A 36 -13.32 -3.39 -12.27
C ASP A 36 -12.70 -3.93 -10.97
N PRO A 37 -11.84 -3.21 -10.24
CA PRO A 37 -11.31 -3.70 -8.96
C PRO A 37 -12.40 -4.03 -7.94
N PHE A 38 -13.39 -3.15 -7.80
CA PHE A 38 -14.53 -3.38 -6.90
C PHE A 38 -15.32 -4.64 -7.30
N ASN A 39 -15.58 -4.82 -8.59
CA ASN A 39 -16.37 -5.96 -9.09
C ASN A 39 -15.60 -7.30 -9.09
N ASN A 40 -14.29 -7.28 -9.33
CA ASN A 40 -13.53 -8.50 -9.65
C ASN A 40 -12.60 -8.98 -8.54
N SER A 41 -12.32 -8.16 -7.53
CA SER A 41 -11.36 -8.52 -6.47
C SER A 41 -11.94 -9.41 -5.36
N GLY A 42 -13.23 -9.71 -5.38
CA GLY A 42 -13.90 -10.46 -4.31
C GLY A 42 -13.38 -11.89 -4.08
N GLN A 43 -12.77 -12.53 -5.08
CA GLN A 43 -12.20 -13.88 -4.94
C GLN A 43 -10.78 -13.88 -4.35
N PHE A 44 -10.11 -12.73 -4.34
CA PHE A 44 -8.74 -12.62 -3.84
C PHE A 44 -8.69 -12.90 -2.33
N GLN A 45 -7.74 -13.74 -1.92
CA GLN A 45 -7.54 -14.11 -0.53
C GLN A 45 -6.31 -13.36 0.03
N PRO A 46 -6.52 -12.21 0.70
CA PRO A 46 -5.44 -11.40 1.25
C PRO A 46 -4.88 -11.98 2.55
N LYS A 47 -5.48 -13.03 3.13
CA LYS A 47 -5.06 -13.65 4.39
C LYS A 47 -5.10 -15.17 4.28
N PRO A 48 -4.14 -15.91 4.86
CA PRO A 48 -2.91 -15.42 5.50
C PRO A 48 -1.97 -14.72 4.49
N TRP A 49 -1.07 -13.87 4.99
CA TRP A 49 -0.15 -13.09 4.16
C TRP A 49 1.27 -13.10 4.70
N THR A 50 2.22 -13.23 3.77
CA THR A 50 3.64 -13.22 4.06
C THR A 50 4.36 -12.26 3.13
N VAL A 51 5.41 -11.60 3.63
CA VAL A 51 6.27 -10.72 2.85
C VAL A 51 7.68 -11.32 2.83
N LYS A 52 8.22 -11.51 1.62
CA LYS A 52 9.61 -11.92 1.44
C LYS A 52 10.51 -10.69 1.40
N VAL A 53 11.44 -10.59 2.34
CA VAL A 53 12.48 -9.56 2.36
C VAL A 53 13.80 -10.18 1.92
N SER A 54 14.47 -9.54 0.97
CA SER A 54 15.76 -9.98 0.45
C SER A 54 16.67 -8.79 0.12
N GLY A 55 17.89 -9.04 -0.37
CA GLY A 55 18.82 -8.00 -0.78
C GLY A 55 19.64 -7.41 0.37
N LYS A 56 19.81 -6.08 0.38
CA LYS A 56 20.78 -5.38 1.25
C LYS A 56 20.24 -5.07 2.65
N ALA A 57 19.83 -6.10 3.37
CA ALA A 57 19.40 -6.02 4.77
C ALA A 57 20.03 -7.14 5.59
N LYS A 58 20.17 -6.95 6.91
CA LYS A 58 20.71 -7.97 7.80
C LYS A 58 19.67 -9.03 8.15
N LYS A 59 18.39 -8.64 8.32
CA LYS A 59 17.28 -9.58 8.47
C LYS A 59 16.58 -9.77 7.13
N THR A 60 16.72 -10.97 6.58
CA THR A 60 16.08 -11.39 5.32
C THR A 60 15.37 -12.71 5.55
N GLY A 61 14.39 -13.03 4.71
CA GLY A 61 13.56 -14.21 4.89
C GLY A 61 12.11 -13.96 4.50
N VAL A 62 11.24 -14.85 4.96
CA VAL A 62 9.79 -14.72 4.83
C VAL A 62 9.26 -14.34 6.21
N PHE A 63 8.48 -13.28 6.25
CA PHE A 63 7.88 -12.74 7.46
C PHE A 63 6.36 -12.80 7.34
N ASP A 64 5.68 -13.15 8.41
CA ASP A 64 4.24 -12.94 8.50
C ASP A 64 3.96 -11.44 8.59
N LEU A 65 2.73 -11.02 8.26
CA LEU A 65 2.35 -9.61 8.32
C LEU A 65 2.57 -9.01 9.71
N ASP A 66 2.30 -9.78 10.77
CA ASP A 66 2.40 -9.37 12.17
C ASP A 66 3.86 -9.20 12.65
N ASP A 67 4.83 -9.83 11.97
CA ASP A 67 6.25 -9.61 12.26
C ASP A 67 6.70 -8.21 11.84
N LEU A 68 6.14 -7.73 10.73
CA LEU A 68 6.50 -6.44 10.12
C LEU A 68 5.66 -5.30 10.68
N ILE A 69 4.35 -5.48 10.80
CA ILE A 69 3.40 -4.46 11.21
C ILE A 69 3.10 -4.57 12.70
N ASP A 70 3.42 -3.52 13.45
CA ASP A 70 2.95 -3.40 14.83
C ASP A 70 1.52 -2.84 14.85
N PHE A 71 0.54 -3.74 14.96
CA PHE A 71 -0.88 -3.37 14.98
C PHE A 71 -1.30 -2.58 16.23
N ASN A 72 -0.45 -2.47 17.27
CA ASN A 72 -0.70 -1.62 18.44
C ASN A 72 -0.20 -0.18 18.23
N ALA A 73 0.57 0.07 17.18
CA ALA A 73 1.18 1.36 16.88
C ALA A 73 0.60 2.01 15.61
N LEU A 74 -0.62 1.62 15.21
CA LEU A 74 -1.28 2.17 14.04
C LEU A 74 -1.61 3.66 14.21
N GLU A 75 -1.45 4.40 13.13
CA GLU A 75 -1.80 5.81 13.03
C GLU A 75 -2.81 6.04 11.90
N GLU A 76 -3.81 6.88 12.14
CA GLU A 76 -4.60 7.47 11.06
C GLU A 76 -3.90 8.72 10.53
N ARG A 77 -3.79 8.79 9.20
CA ARG A 77 -3.22 9.91 8.46
C ARG A 77 -4.08 10.28 7.27
N ILE A 78 -4.53 11.53 7.24
CA ILE A 78 -5.36 12.05 6.17
C ILE A 78 -4.46 12.59 5.06
N TYR A 79 -4.39 11.87 3.94
CA TYR A 79 -3.54 12.22 2.81
C TYR A 79 -4.33 12.47 1.54
N ARG A 80 -3.79 13.37 0.71
CA ARG A 80 -4.25 13.54 -0.68
C ARG A 80 -3.52 12.54 -1.58
N LEU A 81 -4.28 11.65 -2.21
CA LEU A 81 -3.83 10.81 -3.30
C LEU A 81 -4.07 11.54 -4.62
N ARG A 82 -3.05 11.67 -5.47
CA ARG A 82 -3.16 12.27 -6.80
C ARG A 82 -2.82 11.24 -7.86
N CYS A 83 -3.78 10.84 -8.68
CA CYS A 83 -3.52 9.92 -9.78
C CYS A 83 -2.89 10.66 -10.98
N VAL A 84 -2.08 9.95 -11.76
CA VAL A 84 -1.55 10.45 -13.05
C VAL A 84 -2.65 10.80 -14.05
N GLU A 85 -3.83 10.17 -13.92
CA GLU A 85 -5.00 10.39 -14.78
C GLU A 85 -5.82 11.64 -14.38
N ALA A 86 -5.19 12.60 -13.69
CA ALA A 86 -5.76 13.90 -13.32
C ALA A 86 -6.97 13.88 -12.36
N TRP A 87 -7.13 12.84 -11.55
CA TRP A 87 -8.09 12.81 -10.44
C TRP A 87 -7.38 12.69 -9.09
N SER A 88 -8.05 13.09 -8.01
CA SER A 88 -7.50 13.03 -6.65
C SER A 88 -8.55 12.66 -5.62
N MET A 89 -8.10 12.08 -4.51
CA MET A 89 -8.93 11.81 -3.34
C MET A 89 -8.22 12.25 -2.06
N VAL A 90 -8.99 12.61 -1.04
CA VAL A 90 -8.53 12.81 0.34
C VAL A 90 -8.99 11.61 1.17
N ILE A 91 -8.03 10.81 1.63
CA ILE A 91 -8.26 9.48 2.20
C ILE A 91 -7.68 9.42 3.63
N PRO A 92 -8.48 9.03 4.64
CA PRO A 92 -8.00 8.76 5.99
C PRO A 92 -7.40 7.35 6.05
N TRP A 93 -6.12 7.23 5.70
CA TRP A 93 -5.39 5.96 5.73
C TRP A 93 -5.06 5.57 7.17
N VAL A 94 -5.04 4.27 7.46
CA VAL A 94 -4.59 3.72 8.74
C VAL A 94 -3.42 2.78 8.49
N GLY A 95 -2.28 3.03 9.15
CA GLY A 95 -1.05 2.28 8.88
C GLY A 95 0.10 2.63 9.81
N ILE A 96 1.31 2.22 9.44
CA ILE A 96 2.56 2.60 10.13
C ILE A 96 3.57 3.22 9.17
N PRO A 97 4.50 4.07 9.64
CA PRO A 97 5.59 4.56 8.82
C PRO A 97 6.40 3.40 8.21
N LEU A 98 6.68 3.46 6.91
CA LEU A 98 7.50 2.46 6.23
C LEU A 98 8.91 2.37 6.85
N ALA A 99 9.45 3.51 7.30
CA ALA A 99 10.71 3.59 8.02
C ALA A 99 10.76 2.63 9.22
N LYS A 100 9.65 2.46 9.96
CA LYS A 100 9.61 1.54 11.12
C LYS A 100 9.76 0.08 10.72
N ILE A 101 9.27 -0.29 9.55
CA ILE A 101 9.43 -1.63 9.01
C ILE A 101 10.88 -1.81 8.54
N ILE A 102 11.41 -0.86 7.79
CA ILE A 102 12.78 -0.91 7.27
C ILE A 102 13.80 -0.97 8.42
N GLU A 103 13.64 -0.15 9.47
CA GLU A 103 14.49 -0.15 10.66
C GLU A 103 14.59 -1.54 11.30
N LYS A 104 13.46 -2.26 11.44
CA LYS A 104 13.42 -3.62 11.99
C LYS A 104 14.28 -4.60 11.17
N LEU A 105 14.35 -4.39 9.86
CA LEU A 105 15.07 -5.24 8.92
C LEU A 105 16.59 -4.99 8.90
N GLU A 106 17.05 -3.91 9.55
CA GLU A 106 18.46 -3.52 9.65
C GLU A 106 19.12 -3.41 8.26
N PRO A 107 18.75 -2.40 7.43
CA PRO A 107 19.31 -2.23 6.10
C PRO A 107 20.82 -1.97 6.19
N ARG A 108 21.57 -2.46 5.20
CA ARG A 108 23.00 -2.15 5.10
C ARG A 108 23.21 -0.69 4.72
N LEU A 109 24.31 -0.10 5.17
CA LEU A 109 24.68 1.29 4.88
C LEU A 109 24.83 1.59 3.38
N ASP A 110 25.09 0.56 2.55
CA ASP A 110 25.23 0.67 1.10
C ASP A 110 23.93 0.38 0.32
N ALA A 111 22.79 0.26 1.01
CA ALA A 111 21.46 0.18 0.41
C ALA A 111 21.02 1.57 -0.07
N LYS A 112 20.64 1.68 -1.35
CA LYS A 112 20.27 2.96 -1.97
C LYS A 112 18.80 3.05 -2.38
N TYR A 113 18.15 1.91 -2.57
CA TYR A 113 16.79 1.80 -3.06
C TYR A 113 16.05 0.66 -2.36
N VAL A 114 14.74 0.79 -2.27
CA VAL A 114 13.82 -0.26 -1.83
C VAL A 114 12.91 -0.58 -3.00
N ALA A 115 12.88 -1.85 -3.40
CA ALA A 115 11.99 -2.36 -4.42
C ALA A 115 10.82 -3.10 -3.76
N PHE A 116 9.61 -2.88 -4.26
CA PHE A 116 8.38 -3.50 -3.82
C PHE A 116 7.82 -4.32 -4.98
N GLU A 117 7.42 -5.55 -4.70
CA GLU A 117 6.81 -6.44 -5.67
C GLU A 117 5.44 -6.86 -5.16
N THR A 118 4.42 -6.68 -5.98
CA THR A 118 3.06 -7.16 -5.71
C THR A 118 2.97 -8.68 -5.89
N VAL A 119 1.92 -9.29 -5.34
CA VAL A 119 1.74 -10.73 -5.49
C VAL A 119 1.45 -11.13 -6.94
N TYR A 120 1.98 -12.26 -7.38
CA TYR A 120 1.62 -12.87 -8.66
C TYR A 120 0.74 -14.11 -8.46
N ARG A 121 -0.58 -13.96 -8.65
CA ARG A 121 -1.59 -15.03 -8.53
C ARG A 121 -2.63 -14.93 -9.65
N PRO A 122 -2.31 -15.29 -10.91
CA PRO A 122 -3.24 -15.13 -12.05
C PRO A 122 -4.56 -15.90 -11.92
N LYS A 123 -4.67 -16.85 -10.99
CA LYS A 123 -5.92 -17.56 -10.68
C LYS A 123 -6.92 -16.67 -9.92
N GLU A 124 -6.43 -15.80 -9.05
CA GLU A 124 -7.22 -14.86 -8.24
C GLU A 124 -7.25 -13.45 -8.86
N MET A 125 -6.23 -13.12 -9.66
CA MET A 125 -6.01 -11.81 -10.28
C MET A 125 -6.06 -11.93 -11.82
N PRO A 126 -7.27 -11.91 -12.42
CA PRO A 126 -7.44 -12.22 -13.84
C PRO A 126 -6.72 -11.25 -14.79
N GLY A 127 -6.51 -9.99 -14.37
CA GLY A 127 -5.76 -8.98 -15.13
C GLY A 127 -4.31 -9.36 -15.38
N GLN A 128 -3.71 -10.19 -14.51
CA GLN A 128 -2.33 -10.69 -14.66
C GLN A 128 -2.13 -11.64 -15.85
N ARG A 129 -3.22 -12.10 -16.48
CA ARG A 129 -3.17 -12.91 -17.71
C ARG A 129 -3.10 -12.07 -18.98
N ARG A 130 -3.29 -10.76 -18.87
CA ARG A 130 -3.28 -9.82 -20.01
C ARG A 130 -1.97 -9.05 -20.03
N PRO A 131 -1.36 -8.83 -21.21
CA PRO A 131 -0.08 -8.11 -21.33
C PRO A 131 -0.28 -6.58 -21.30
N VAL A 132 -1.09 -6.07 -20.37
CA VAL A 132 -1.32 -4.62 -20.19
C VAL A 132 -0.18 -3.96 -19.40
N LEU A 133 0.51 -4.74 -18.58
CA LEU A 133 1.72 -4.40 -17.83
C LEU A 133 2.63 -5.64 -17.78
N ASN A 134 3.89 -5.43 -17.39
CA ASN A 134 4.76 -6.53 -17.00
C ASN A 134 4.40 -6.94 -15.56
N TRP A 135 4.00 -8.19 -15.38
CA TRP A 135 3.58 -8.74 -14.09
C TRP A 135 4.71 -9.56 -13.43
N PRO A 136 4.80 -9.59 -12.08
CA PRO A 136 4.02 -8.77 -11.12
C PRO A 136 4.33 -7.28 -11.22
N TYR A 137 3.43 -6.45 -10.69
CA TYR A 137 3.69 -5.01 -10.59
C TYR A 137 4.84 -4.75 -9.62
N ILE A 138 5.84 -3.96 -10.04
CA ILE A 138 7.04 -3.63 -9.27
C ILE A 138 7.17 -2.12 -9.19
N GLU A 139 7.48 -1.63 -7.99
CA GLU A 139 7.75 -0.21 -7.74
C GLU A 139 9.06 -0.03 -6.96
N GLY A 140 9.59 1.19 -7.02
CA GLY A 140 10.88 1.52 -6.41
C GLY A 140 10.90 2.90 -5.78
N LEU A 141 11.46 2.97 -4.57
CA LEU A 141 11.78 4.22 -3.89
C LEU A 141 13.28 4.31 -3.64
N SER A 142 13.83 5.52 -3.65
CA SER A 142 15.12 5.76 -3.02
C SER A 142 15.02 5.46 -1.52
N ILE A 143 16.13 5.11 -0.88
CA ILE A 143 16.13 4.83 0.56
C ILE A 143 15.69 6.07 1.36
N GLU A 144 15.97 7.28 0.87
CA GLU A 144 15.51 8.53 1.47
C GLU A 144 13.97 8.65 1.42
N GLU A 145 13.35 8.43 0.27
CA GLU A 145 11.88 8.43 0.11
C GLU A 145 11.22 7.34 0.97
N ALA A 146 11.82 6.15 1.02
CA ALA A 146 11.32 5.02 1.78
C ALA A 146 11.38 5.26 3.31
N MET A 147 12.41 5.97 3.77
CA MET A 147 12.61 6.35 5.17
C MET A 147 11.91 7.67 5.53
N HIS A 148 11.32 8.37 4.56
CA HIS A 148 10.66 9.65 4.80
C HIS A 148 9.43 9.49 5.73
N PRO A 149 9.22 10.37 6.72
CA PRO A 149 8.14 10.22 7.69
C PRO A 149 6.72 10.18 7.10
N LEU A 150 6.51 10.69 5.88
CA LEU A 150 5.21 10.67 5.20
C LEU A 150 4.89 9.34 4.51
N THR A 151 5.91 8.51 4.22
CA THR A 151 5.70 7.23 3.55
C THR A 151 5.21 6.20 4.57
N ILE A 152 4.04 5.63 4.32
CA ILE A 152 3.44 4.63 5.20
C ILE A 152 3.15 3.34 4.45
N ILE A 153 3.07 2.24 5.20
CA ILE A 153 2.31 1.07 4.79
C ILE A 153 0.93 1.17 5.44
N ALA A 154 -0.10 1.32 4.61
CA ALA A 154 -1.49 1.27 5.04
C ALA A 154 -1.96 -0.19 5.16
N VAL A 155 -2.70 -0.47 6.23
CA VAL A 155 -3.43 -1.73 6.47
C VAL A 155 -4.93 -1.50 6.64
N GLY A 156 -5.34 -0.23 6.67
CA GLY A 156 -6.73 0.18 6.74
C GLY A 156 -7.00 1.56 6.14
N LEU A 157 -8.28 1.90 6.10
CA LEU A 157 -8.79 3.25 5.86
C LEU A 157 -10.17 3.38 6.53
N TYR A 158 -10.55 4.59 6.94
CA TYR A 158 -11.81 4.82 7.68
C TYR A 158 -11.97 3.95 8.94
N GLY A 159 -10.86 3.66 9.63
CA GLY A 159 -10.83 2.78 10.81
C GLY A 159 -11.20 1.31 10.54
N LYS A 160 -11.29 0.91 9.27
CA LYS A 160 -11.57 -0.46 8.81
C LYS A 160 -10.33 -1.04 8.14
N GLU A 161 -10.24 -2.37 8.09
CA GLU A 161 -9.22 -3.04 7.28
C GLU A 161 -9.37 -2.68 5.80
N LEU A 162 -8.27 -2.70 5.05
CA LEU A 162 -8.32 -2.50 3.61
C LEU A 162 -9.20 -3.55 2.94
N LEU A 163 -10.00 -3.10 1.96
CA LEU A 163 -10.68 -4.00 1.04
C LEU A 163 -9.74 -4.42 -0.09
N ASN A 164 -10.04 -5.52 -0.76
CA ASN A 164 -9.18 -6.09 -1.81
C ASN A 164 -8.90 -5.09 -2.92
N GLN A 165 -9.90 -4.33 -3.38
CA GLN A 165 -9.76 -3.31 -4.42
C GLN A 165 -8.87 -2.13 -4.02
N ASN A 166 -8.61 -1.95 -2.72
CA ASN A 166 -7.71 -0.94 -2.19
C ASN A 166 -6.31 -1.50 -1.92
N GLY A 167 -6.01 -2.76 -2.25
CA GLY A 167 -4.68 -3.36 -2.05
C GLY A 167 -4.52 -4.07 -0.70
N ALA A 168 -5.57 -4.71 -0.19
CA ALA A 168 -5.44 -5.55 1.00
C ALA A 168 -4.36 -6.65 0.81
N PRO A 169 -3.71 -7.12 1.90
CA PRO A 169 -3.87 -6.67 3.29
C PRO A 169 -2.99 -5.46 3.66
N MET A 170 -2.06 -5.08 2.78
CA MET A 170 -1.13 -3.97 3.01
C MET A 170 -0.81 -3.24 1.72
N ARG A 171 -0.71 -1.91 1.78
CA ARG A 171 -0.46 -1.05 0.62
C ARG A 171 0.58 0.02 0.94
N LEU A 172 1.48 0.28 -0.01
CA LEU A 172 2.40 1.41 0.06
C LEU A 172 1.65 2.72 -0.24
N VAL A 173 1.83 3.73 0.62
CA VAL A 173 1.26 5.07 0.41
C VAL A 173 2.38 6.11 0.51
N VAL A 174 2.61 6.82 -0.60
CA VAL A 174 3.63 7.87 -0.73
C VAL A 174 2.95 9.19 -1.09
N PRO A 175 2.62 10.05 -0.11
CA PRO A 175 1.97 11.33 -0.36
C PRO A 175 2.84 12.25 -1.22
N GLY A 176 2.22 13.03 -2.11
CA GLY A 176 2.93 13.97 -2.98
C GLY A 176 3.56 13.35 -4.23
N ASN A 177 3.63 12.02 -4.32
CA ASN A 177 3.93 11.33 -5.57
C ASN A 177 2.65 11.00 -6.34
N THR A 178 2.77 10.69 -7.63
CA THR A 178 1.62 10.26 -8.41
C THR A 178 1.21 8.84 -8.00
N GLY A 179 -0.09 8.57 -7.94
CA GLY A 179 -0.68 7.35 -7.36
C GLY A 179 -0.36 6.04 -8.09
N SER A 180 0.45 6.07 -9.15
CA SER A 180 1.06 4.85 -9.71
C SER A 180 2.09 4.24 -8.75
N LYS A 181 2.76 5.04 -7.92
CA LYS A 181 3.74 4.52 -6.94
C LYS A 181 3.12 3.85 -5.71
N ALA A 182 1.80 3.65 -5.70
CA ALA A 182 1.02 3.22 -4.54
C ALA A 182 0.17 2.00 -4.87
#